data_AF-A0A366MJK4-F1
#
_entry.id   AF-A0A366MJK4-F1
#
_cell.length_a   1.000
_cell.length_b   1.000
_cell.length_c   1.000
_cell.angle_alpha   90.00
_cell.angle_beta   90.00
_cell.angle_gamma   90.00
#
_symmetry.space_group_name_H-M   'P 1'
#
loop_
_entity.id
_entity.type
_entity.pdbx_description
1 polymer ?
#
loop_
_entity_poly.entity_id
_entity_poly.type
_entity_poly.pdbx_seq_one_letter_code
_entity_poly.pdbx_strand_id
1 'polypeptide(L)'
;MGVIAGFVGFYSIKGIKSVLPNLPVAVPAGIAAWLACVIAACCAAVEIAILGAVPISIGLPTMFIYHSLIGIIEGIITAVVVTLIFNVRPELTGDTTKKAVPIKNVLVFGLVIALIIGGCAVLFASGDPGGLESTLLVSGGVKEVFAPATGGEIVEAEDPIGWEAPMPDYALGDSIAGGIIALIIGIFAVLVVILIAAKIVYASSSGKSS
;
A
#
# COMPACT_ATOMS: atom_id res chain seq x y z
N MET A 1 -4.79 0.68 -7.10
CA MET A 1 -4.15 -0.22 -6.11
C MET A 1 -5.11 -1.20 -5.43
N GLY A 2 -6.23 -0.80 -4.81
CA GLY A 2 -7.03 -1.69 -3.94
C GLY A 2 -7.51 -3.02 -4.56
N VAL A 3 -7.96 -3.03 -5.81
CA VAL A 3 -8.45 -4.26 -6.48
C VAL A 3 -7.30 -5.13 -6.97
N ILE A 4 -6.45 -4.58 -7.84
CA ILE A 4 -5.35 -5.31 -8.47
C ILE A 4 -4.35 -5.84 -7.43
N ALA A 5 -3.91 -4.99 -6.49
CA ALA A 5 -2.97 -5.40 -5.45
C ALA A 5 -3.58 -6.47 -4.53
N GLY A 6 -4.87 -6.36 -4.20
CA GLY A 6 -5.57 -7.36 -3.39
C GLY A 6 -5.60 -8.75 -4.05
N PHE A 7 -5.97 -8.81 -5.33
CA PHE A 7 -5.98 -10.07 -6.08
C PHE A 7 -4.58 -10.65 -6.29
N VAL A 8 -3.63 -9.81 -6.72
CA VAL A 8 -2.23 -10.22 -6.89
C VAL A 8 -1.68 -10.77 -5.58
N GLY A 9 -1.82 -10.02 -4.48
CA GLY A 9 -1.35 -10.46 -3.17
C GLY A 9 -1.93 -11.81 -2.75
N PHE A 10 -3.26 -11.98 -2.84
CA PHE A 10 -3.93 -13.23 -2.47
C PHE A 10 -3.49 -14.42 -3.32
N TYR A 11 -3.53 -14.28 -4.66
CA TYR A 11 -3.18 -15.37 -5.55
C TYR A 11 -1.68 -15.68 -5.56
N SER A 12 -0.82 -14.70 -5.32
CA SER A 12 0.62 -14.93 -5.15
C SER A 12 0.91 -15.79 -3.91
N ILE A 13 0.29 -15.50 -2.76
CA ILE A 13 0.46 -16.34 -1.56
C ILE A 13 -0.01 -17.78 -1.86
N LYS A 14 -1.19 -17.93 -2.46
CA LYS A 14 -1.75 -19.24 -2.81
C LYS A 14 -0.86 -20.01 -3.79
N GLY A 15 -0.39 -19.35 -4.84
CA GLY A 15 0.49 -19.94 -5.86
C GLY A 15 1.82 -20.37 -5.27
N ILE A 16 2.50 -19.50 -4.51
CA ILE A 16 3.78 -19.86 -3.88
C ILE A 16 3.60 -21.03 -2.92
N LYS A 17 2.54 -21.03 -2.10
CA LYS A 17 2.25 -22.14 -1.17
C LYS A 17 1.87 -23.45 -1.88
N SER A 18 1.29 -23.40 -3.08
CA SER A 18 1.01 -24.63 -3.85
C SER A 18 2.27 -25.31 -4.37
N VAL A 19 3.34 -24.55 -4.62
CA VAL A 19 4.62 -25.09 -5.11
C VAL A 19 5.58 -25.37 -3.96
N LEU A 20 5.60 -24.50 -2.95
CA LEU A 20 6.50 -24.53 -1.80
C LEU A 20 5.69 -24.55 -0.48
N PRO A 21 4.97 -25.64 -0.18
CA PRO A 21 4.01 -25.69 0.94
C PRO A 21 4.68 -25.49 2.30
N ASN A 22 5.94 -25.91 2.44
CA ASN A 22 6.70 -25.91 3.68
C ASN A 22 7.31 -24.55 4.04
N LEU A 23 7.22 -23.53 3.17
CA LEU A 23 7.74 -22.20 3.51
C LEU A 23 6.94 -21.57 4.65
N PRO A 24 7.58 -20.89 5.62
CA PRO A 24 6.87 -20.09 6.61
C PRO A 24 6.07 -19.00 5.88
N VAL A 25 4.81 -18.80 6.24
CA VAL A 25 3.85 -17.93 5.51
C VAL A 25 4.35 -16.48 5.36
N ALA A 26 5.23 -16.01 6.24
CA ALA A 26 5.87 -14.70 6.13
C ALA A 26 6.63 -14.51 4.80
N VAL A 27 7.29 -15.56 4.28
CA VAL A 27 8.04 -15.51 3.02
C VAL A 27 7.12 -15.29 1.81
N PRO A 28 6.11 -16.14 1.53
CA PRO A 28 5.18 -15.90 0.43
C PRO A 28 4.38 -14.61 0.64
N ALA A 29 4.09 -14.19 1.87
CA ALA A 29 3.42 -12.92 2.12
C ALA A 29 4.28 -11.72 1.72
N GLY A 30 5.57 -11.71 2.06
CA GLY A 30 6.49 -10.65 1.66
C GLY A 30 6.69 -10.58 0.13
N ILE A 31 6.86 -11.73 -0.53
CA ILE A 31 6.94 -11.80 -1.99
C ILE A 31 5.64 -11.32 -2.64
N ALA A 32 4.49 -11.72 -2.09
CA ALA A 32 3.19 -11.32 -2.60
C ALA A 32 2.95 -9.81 -2.44
N ALA A 33 3.39 -9.19 -1.34
CA ALA A 33 3.31 -7.74 -1.15
C ALA A 33 4.20 -6.98 -2.15
N TRP A 34 5.42 -7.47 -2.39
CA TRP A 34 6.30 -6.92 -3.43
C TRP A 34 5.62 -6.98 -4.82
N LEU A 35 5.11 -8.17 -5.20
CA LEU A 35 4.40 -8.37 -6.46
C LEU A 35 3.16 -7.48 -6.58
N ALA A 36 2.38 -7.36 -5.50
CA ALA A 36 1.18 -6.55 -5.46
C ALA A 36 1.49 -5.07 -5.68
N CYS A 37 2.57 -4.55 -5.08
CA CYS A 37 3.05 -3.18 -5.28
C CYS A 37 3.47 -2.94 -6.74
N VAL A 38 4.37 -3.80 -7.26
CA VAL A 38 4.93 -3.66 -8.61
C VAL A 38 3.88 -3.80 -9.70
N ILE A 39 3.03 -4.83 -9.62
CA ILE A 39 2.01 -5.07 -10.65
C ILE A 39 0.96 -3.96 -10.64
N ALA A 40 0.53 -3.48 -9.46
CA ALA A 40 -0.39 -2.36 -9.40
C ALA A 40 0.19 -1.08 -10.01
N ALA A 41 1.48 -0.82 -9.80
CA ALA A 41 2.17 0.32 -10.42
C ALA A 41 2.30 0.19 -11.93
N CYS A 42 2.61 -1.01 -12.44
CA CYS A 42 2.63 -1.27 -13.88
C CYS A 42 1.25 -1.09 -14.52
N CYS A 43 0.17 -1.50 -13.84
CA CYS A 43 -1.20 -1.24 -14.31
C CYS A 43 -1.50 0.26 -14.34
N ALA A 44 -1.11 1.02 -13.31
CA ALA A 44 -1.24 2.48 -13.31
C ALA A 44 -0.45 3.13 -14.47
N ALA A 45 0.75 2.63 -14.78
CA ALA A 45 1.52 3.09 -15.94
C ALA A 45 0.79 2.87 -17.26
N VAL A 46 0.09 1.74 -17.41
CA VAL A 46 -0.74 1.44 -18.58
C VAL A 46 -1.94 2.39 -18.65
N GLU A 47 -2.61 2.65 -17.52
CA GLU A 47 -3.75 3.59 -17.45
C GLU A 47 -3.34 5.01 -17.89
N ILE A 48 -2.22 5.51 -17.37
CA ILE A 48 -1.68 6.84 -17.72
C ILE A 48 -1.24 6.90 -19.18
N ALA A 49 -0.70 5.81 -19.73
CA ALA A 49 -0.34 5.73 -21.13
C ALA A 49 -1.56 5.70 -22.06
N ILE A 50 -2.65 5.02 -21.66
CA ILE A 50 -3.92 5.04 -22.38
C ILE A 50 -4.53 6.44 -22.38
N LEU A 51 -4.36 7.20 -21.28
CA LEU A 51 -4.77 8.61 -21.18
C LEU A 51 -3.95 9.53 -22.10
N GLY A 52 -2.81 9.07 -22.63
CA GLY A 52 -1.89 9.87 -23.45
C GLY A 52 -0.97 10.79 -22.64
N ALA A 53 -1.02 10.72 -21.31
CA ALA A 53 -0.23 11.58 -20.42
C ALA A 53 1.26 11.19 -20.38
N VAL A 54 1.58 9.89 -20.46
CA VAL A 54 2.97 9.40 -20.47
C VAL A 54 3.13 8.30 -21.51
N PRO A 55 4.09 8.36 -22.45
CA PRO A 55 4.36 7.27 -23.37
C PRO A 55 4.68 5.97 -22.61
N ILE A 56 4.08 4.85 -23.03
CA ILE A 56 4.28 3.56 -22.35
C ILE A 56 5.76 3.13 -22.27
N SER A 57 6.57 3.53 -23.26
CA SER A 57 8.02 3.29 -23.31
C SER A 57 8.79 3.97 -22.19
N ILE A 58 8.25 5.03 -21.58
CA ILE A 58 8.82 5.75 -20.43
C ILE A 58 8.08 5.37 -19.15
N GLY A 59 6.75 5.38 -19.19
CA GLY A 59 5.89 5.17 -18.03
C GLY A 59 6.08 3.80 -17.40
N LEU A 60 6.05 2.73 -18.19
CA LEU A 60 6.13 1.37 -17.68
C LEU A 60 7.51 1.07 -17.04
N PRO A 61 8.66 1.35 -17.69
CA PRO A 61 9.96 1.13 -17.05
C PRO A 61 10.18 1.97 -15.80
N THR A 62 9.78 3.24 -15.82
CA THR A 62 10.01 4.15 -14.69
C THR A 62 9.17 3.75 -13.48
N MET A 63 7.87 3.48 -13.68
CA MET A 63 6.99 2.98 -12.63
C MET A 63 7.47 1.65 -12.06
N PHE A 64 7.90 0.72 -12.93
CA PHE A 64 8.45 -0.56 -12.50
C PHE A 64 9.69 -0.37 -11.62
N ILE A 65 10.65 0.47 -12.01
CA ILE A 65 11.89 0.69 -11.28
C ILE A 65 11.61 1.26 -9.88
N TYR A 66 10.88 2.37 -9.81
CA TYR A 66 10.57 3.00 -8.52
C TYR A 66 9.80 2.04 -7.60
N HIS A 67 8.76 1.38 -8.12
CA HIS A 67 7.91 0.49 -7.31
C HIS A 67 8.56 -0.86 -7.01
N SER A 68 9.54 -1.31 -7.80
CA SER A 68 10.36 -2.47 -7.45
C SER A 68 11.25 -2.18 -6.25
N LEU A 69 11.78 -0.96 -6.13
CA LEU A 69 12.64 -0.55 -5.01
C LEU A 69 11.82 -0.35 -3.73
N ILE A 70 10.78 0.48 -3.77
CA ILE A 70 9.94 0.69 -2.57
C ILE A 70 9.14 -0.57 -2.21
N GLY A 71 8.78 -1.38 -3.20
CA GLY A 71 8.09 -2.66 -2.98
C GLY A 71 8.91 -3.64 -2.16
N ILE A 72 10.26 -3.55 -2.15
CA ILE A 72 11.10 -4.41 -1.30
C ILE A 72 10.83 -4.09 0.16
N ILE A 73 10.74 -2.80 0.48
CA ILE A 73 10.43 -2.32 1.83
C ILE A 73 9.03 -2.81 2.23
N GLU A 74 8.04 -2.68 1.35
CA GLU A 74 6.68 -3.20 1.59
C GLU A 74 6.64 -4.72 1.82
N GLY A 75 7.44 -5.47 1.05
CA GLY A 75 7.60 -6.91 1.23
C GLY A 75 8.18 -7.27 2.61
N ILE A 76 9.20 -6.54 3.06
CA ILE A 76 9.82 -6.73 4.38
C ILE A 76 8.81 -6.38 5.49
N ILE A 77 8.17 -5.22 5.41
CA ILE A 77 7.16 -4.79 6.40
C ILE A 77 6.05 -5.85 6.49
N THR A 78 5.55 -6.33 5.35
CA THR A 78 4.50 -7.36 5.32
C THR A 78 4.97 -8.67 5.96
N ALA A 79 6.18 -9.14 5.65
CA ALA A 79 6.72 -10.36 6.23
C ALA A 79 6.87 -10.25 7.77
N VAL A 80 7.32 -9.09 8.26
CA VAL A 80 7.43 -8.80 9.70
C VAL A 80 6.06 -8.79 10.36
N VAL A 81 5.08 -8.05 9.79
CA VAL A 81 3.72 -7.95 10.33
C VAL A 81 3.05 -9.33 10.39
N VAL A 82 3.15 -10.14 9.32
CA VAL A 82 2.59 -11.50 9.30
C VAL A 82 3.23 -12.38 10.38
N THR A 83 4.55 -12.29 10.55
CA THR A 83 5.26 -13.02 11.62
C THR A 83 4.77 -12.60 13.00
N LEU A 84 4.62 -11.30 13.25
CA LEU A 84 4.11 -10.78 14.51
C LEU A 84 2.68 -11.26 14.78
N ILE A 85 1.80 -11.20 13.78
CA ILE A 85 0.41 -11.67 13.89
C ILE A 85 0.38 -13.15 14.28
N PHE A 86 1.20 -13.99 13.66
CA PHE A 86 1.24 -15.43 13.99
C PHE A 86 1.81 -15.71 15.39
N ASN A 87 2.69 -14.86 15.89
CA ASN A 87 3.19 -14.96 17.26
C ASN A 87 2.12 -14.54 18.30
N VAL A 88 1.33 -13.50 18.01
CA VAL A 88 0.28 -13.04 18.94
C VAL A 88 -1.02 -13.84 18.83
N ARG A 89 -1.25 -14.48 17.67
CA ARG A 89 -2.42 -15.30 17.34
C ARG A 89 -2.00 -16.69 16.81
N PRO A 90 -1.37 -17.52 17.67
CA PRO A 90 -0.87 -18.84 17.31
C PRO A 90 -1.96 -19.78 16.76
N GLU A 91 -3.23 -19.56 17.11
CA GLU A 91 -4.36 -20.32 16.60
C GLU A 91 -4.54 -20.19 15.08
N LEU A 92 -4.06 -19.11 14.47
CA LEU A 92 -4.08 -18.94 13.00
C LEU A 92 -3.12 -19.91 12.30
N THR A 93 -2.14 -20.42 13.03
CA THR A 93 -1.19 -21.44 12.56
C THR A 93 -1.55 -22.85 13.04
N GLY A 94 -2.66 -23.00 13.78
CA GLY A 94 -3.08 -24.26 14.38
C GLY A 94 -2.33 -24.65 15.65
N ASP A 95 -1.46 -23.77 16.17
CA ASP A 95 -0.76 -24.00 17.45
C ASP A 95 -1.71 -23.72 18.61
N THR A 96 -2.16 -24.80 19.27
CA THR A 96 -3.06 -24.76 20.43
C THR A 96 -2.32 -24.73 21.76
N THR A 97 -0.99 -24.82 21.74
CA THR A 97 -0.16 -24.88 22.97
C THR A 97 0.08 -23.50 23.56
N LYS A 98 0.03 -22.46 22.73
CA LYS A 98 0.25 -21.06 23.12
C LYS A 98 -1.08 -20.34 23.30
N LYS A 99 -1.17 -19.54 24.37
CA LYS A 99 -2.34 -18.70 24.63
C LYS A 99 -2.32 -17.45 23.75
N ALA A 100 -3.39 -17.26 22.98
CA ALA A 100 -3.58 -16.07 22.15
C ALA A 100 -3.67 -14.80 22.99
N VAL A 101 -3.09 -13.71 22.48
CA VAL A 101 -3.28 -12.37 23.05
C VAL A 101 -4.70 -11.88 22.73
N PRO A 102 -5.43 -11.27 23.69
CA PRO A 102 -6.76 -10.74 23.43
C PRO A 102 -6.77 -9.76 22.24
N ILE A 103 -7.72 -9.91 21.32
CA ILE A 103 -7.80 -9.09 20.09
C ILE A 103 -7.87 -7.59 20.38
N LYS A 104 -8.55 -7.20 21.47
CA LYS A 104 -8.61 -5.81 21.94
C LYS A 104 -7.20 -5.24 22.18
N ASN A 105 -6.31 -6.03 22.78
CA ASN A 105 -4.96 -5.59 23.08
C ASN A 105 -4.14 -5.45 21.79
N VAL A 106 -4.28 -6.40 20.86
CA VAL A 106 -3.64 -6.34 19.54
C VAL A 106 -4.09 -5.10 18.76
N LEU A 107 -5.39 -4.81 18.76
CA LEU A 107 -5.95 -3.62 18.10
C LEU A 107 -5.46 -2.32 18.74
N VAL A 108 -5.46 -2.22 20.07
CA VAL A 108 -4.99 -1.01 20.77
C VAL A 108 -3.50 -0.79 20.54
N PHE A 109 -2.66 -1.82 20.71
CA PHE A 109 -1.22 -1.70 20.45
C PHE A 109 -0.94 -1.37 18.98
N GLY A 110 -1.60 -2.05 18.05
CA GLY A 110 -1.46 -1.80 16.63
C GLY A 110 -1.85 -0.37 16.26
N LEU A 111 -2.95 0.14 16.82
CA LEU A 111 -3.38 1.52 16.61
C LEU A 111 -2.39 2.52 17.19
N VAL A 112 -1.88 2.31 18.40
CA VAL A 112 -0.86 3.18 19.00
C VAL A 112 0.39 3.23 18.14
N ILE A 113 0.89 2.08 17.68
CA ILE A 113 2.06 2.00 16.80
C ILE A 113 1.78 2.72 15.46
N ALA A 114 0.61 2.49 14.85
CA ALA A 114 0.23 3.14 13.60
C ALA A 114 0.17 4.67 13.74
N LEU A 115 -0.40 5.18 14.83
CA LEU A 115 -0.45 6.62 15.11
C LEU A 115 0.94 7.22 15.32
N ILE A 116 1.84 6.51 16.03
CA ILE A 116 3.23 6.96 16.22
C ILE A 116 3.96 6.98 14.89
N ILE A 117 3.96 5.87 14.14
CA ILE A 117 4.67 5.77 12.85
C ILE A 117 4.12 6.82 11.89
N GLY A 118 2.80 6.92 11.77
CA GLY A 118 2.17 7.86 10.87
C GLY A 118 2.42 9.32 11.26
N GLY A 119 2.26 9.68 12.53
CA GLY A 119 2.55 11.04 13.00
C GLY A 119 4.01 11.43 12.82
N CYS A 120 4.95 10.50 13.08
CA CYS A 120 6.37 10.73 12.84
C CYS A 120 6.70 10.77 11.34
N ALA A 121 6.04 9.98 10.49
CA ALA A 121 6.32 9.92 9.07
C ALA A 121 6.17 11.27 8.38
N VAL A 122 5.22 12.12 8.80
CA VAL A 122 5.04 13.48 8.25
C VAL A 122 6.28 14.35 8.48
N LEU A 123 7.00 14.16 9.59
CA LEU A 123 8.20 14.94 9.91
C LEU A 123 9.43 14.52 9.08
N PHE A 124 9.40 13.31 8.53
CA PHE A 124 10.46 12.73 7.72
C PHE A 124 10.03 12.51 6.27
N ALA A 125 8.86 13.01 5.88
CA ALA A 125 8.37 12.90 4.51
C ALA A 125 9.34 13.63 3.58
N SER A 126 9.79 12.93 2.54
CA SER A 126 10.67 13.53 1.55
C SER A 126 9.92 14.62 0.79
N GLY A 127 10.60 15.73 0.49
CA GLY A 127 10.11 16.72 -0.48
C GLY A 127 10.30 16.27 -1.93
N ASP A 128 11.00 15.16 -2.17
CA ASP A 128 11.15 14.60 -3.51
C ASP A 128 9.85 13.95 -4.01
N PRO A 129 9.57 14.03 -5.32
CA PRO A 129 8.41 13.41 -5.93
C PRO A 129 8.39 11.89 -5.74
N GLY A 130 7.19 11.34 -5.54
CA GLY A 130 6.97 9.90 -5.49
C GLY A 130 7.20 9.22 -6.84
N GLY A 131 6.91 7.92 -6.91
CA GLY A 131 7.13 7.14 -8.14
C GLY A 131 6.29 7.61 -9.33
N LEU A 132 5.08 8.12 -9.06
CA LEU A 132 4.19 8.66 -10.08
C LEU A 132 4.67 10.01 -10.60
N GLU A 133 4.91 10.95 -9.71
CA GLU A 133 5.36 12.31 -10.03
C GLU A 133 6.75 12.25 -10.69
N SER A 134 7.62 11.36 -10.21
CA SER A 134 8.91 11.11 -10.85
C SER A 134 8.77 10.56 -12.27
N THR A 135 7.77 9.72 -12.53
CA THR A 135 7.51 9.20 -13.88
C THR A 135 7.06 10.32 -14.82
N LEU A 136 6.22 11.23 -14.34
CA LEU A 136 5.79 12.40 -15.11
C LEU A 136 6.96 13.34 -15.42
N LEU A 137 7.83 13.61 -14.44
CA LEU A 137 9.01 14.46 -14.63
C LEU A 137 10.05 13.83 -15.58
N VAL A 138 10.22 12.50 -15.53
CA VAL A 138 11.07 11.78 -16.49
C VAL A 138 10.47 11.85 -17.89
N SER A 139 9.16 11.70 -18.02
CA SER A 139 8.46 11.84 -19.31
C SER A 139 8.58 13.25 -19.89
N GLY A 140 8.57 14.28 -19.03
CA GLY A 140 8.76 15.68 -19.43
C GLY A 140 10.21 16.06 -19.75
N GLY A 141 11.18 15.15 -19.60
CA GLY A 141 12.60 15.44 -19.79
C GLY A 141 13.20 16.38 -18.74
N VAL A 142 12.50 16.55 -17.61
CA VAL A 142 12.87 17.46 -16.52
C VAL A 142 13.74 16.76 -15.48
N LYS A 143 13.64 15.43 -15.40
CA LYS A 143 14.30 14.59 -14.41
C LYS A 143 14.86 13.33 -15.07
N GLU A 144 16.06 12.91 -14.65
CA GLU A 144 16.57 11.57 -14.94
C GLU A 144 16.08 10.54 -13.90
N VAL A 145 15.94 9.27 -14.28
CA VAL A 145 15.30 8.22 -13.47
C VAL A 145 15.83 8.10 -12.03
N PHE A 146 17.09 8.44 -11.76
CA PHE A 146 17.69 8.37 -10.42
C PHE A 146 18.21 9.72 -9.91
N ALA A 147 17.94 10.82 -10.61
CA ALA A 147 18.31 12.15 -10.15
C ALA A 147 17.32 12.66 -9.10
N PRO A 148 17.73 13.52 -8.15
CA PRO A 148 16.80 14.28 -7.32
C PRO A 148 15.99 15.25 -8.18
N ALA A 149 14.80 15.66 -7.72
CA ALA A 149 14.04 16.66 -8.44
C ALA A 149 14.66 18.06 -8.22
N THR A 150 14.98 18.76 -9.30
CA THR A 150 15.57 20.11 -9.25
C THR A 150 14.52 21.23 -9.26
N GLY A 151 13.30 20.94 -8.81
CA GLY A 151 12.19 21.90 -8.77
C GLY A 151 11.59 22.24 -10.14
N GLY A 152 11.81 21.41 -11.15
CA GLY A 152 11.17 21.59 -12.45
C GLY A 152 9.69 21.26 -12.41
N GLU A 153 8.90 21.96 -13.23
CA GLU A 153 7.45 21.82 -13.28
C GLU A 153 7.04 20.43 -13.81
N ILE A 154 6.09 19.80 -13.11
CA ILE A 154 5.36 18.67 -13.66
C ILE A 154 4.55 19.23 -14.82
N VAL A 155 4.80 18.76 -16.04
CA VAL A 155 3.90 19.04 -17.16
C VAL A 155 2.61 18.28 -16.87
N GLU A 156 1.67 18.95 -16.21
CA GLU A 156 0.31 18.47 -16.01
C GLU A 156 -0.25 18.07 -17.38
N ALA A 157 -0.71 16.83 -17.50
CA ALA A 157 -1.43 16.42 -18.70
C ALA A 157 -2.67 17.31 -18.82
N GLU A 158 -3.02 17.73 -20.04
CA GLU A 158 -4.31 18.39 -20.31
C GLU A 158 -5.41 17.56 -19.66
N ASP A 159 -6.13 18.12 -18.68
CA ASP A 159 -7.23 17.43 -18.00
C ASP A 159 -8.34 17.20 -19.02
N PRO A 160 -8.51 15.96 -19.55
CA PRO A 160 -9.44 15.72 -20.64
C PRO A 160 -10.90 15.79 -20.17
N ILE A 161 -11.12 15.77 -18.86
CA ILE A 161 -12.42 15.55 -18.22
C ILE A 161 -12.87 16.81 -17.46
N GLY A 162 -11.94 17.70 -17.10
CA GLY A 162 -12.23 18.92 -16.33
C GLY A 162 -12.74 18.62 -14.92
N TRP A 163 -12.35 17.47 -14.37
CA TRP A 163 -12.82 17.01 -13.06
C TRP A 163 -11.72 17.18 -12.03
N GLU A 164 -11.91 18.15 -11.14
CA GLU A 164 -11.05 18.31 -9.98
C GLU A 164 -11.49 17.37 -8.85
N ALA A 165 -10.52 16.68 -8.25
CA ALA A 165 -10.77 15.83 -7.10
C ALA A 165 -11.34 16.69 -5.94
N PRO A 166 -12.40 16.26 -5.22
CA PRO A 166 -12.98 17.02 -4.12
C PRO A 166 -11.99 17.38 -2.99
N MET A 167 -10.91 16.61 -2.85
CA MET A 167 -9.76 16.93 -1.99
C MET A 167 -8.48 16.46 -2.70
N PRO A 168 -7.82 17.33 -3.49
CA PRO A 168 -6.53 17.03 -4.09
C PRO A 168 -5.51 16.69 -3.00
N ASP A 169 -4.68 15.67 -3.26
CA ASP A 169 -3.66 15.14 -2.35
C ASP A 169 -4.13 14.72 -0.96
N TYR A 170 -5.45 14.70 -0.72
CA TYR A 170 -6.05 14.54 0.60
C TYR A 170 -5.47 15.51 1.65
N ALA A 171 -4.94 16.65 1.20
CA ALA A 171 -4.25 17.62 2.04
C ALA A 171 -5.27 18.48 2.82
N LEU A 172 -5.04 18.66 4.12
CA LEU A 172 -5.79 19.59 4.95
C LEU A 172 -5.00 20.88 5.14
N GLY A 173 -4.71 21.54 4.01
CA GLY A 173 -3.85 22.73 3.90
C GLY A 173 -2.35 22.43 3.98
N ASP A 174 -1.54 23.44 3.65
CA ASP A 174 -0.07 23.32 3.50
C ASP A 174 0.69 23.41 4.83
N SER A 175 0.20 22.71 5.85
CA SER A 175 0.82 22.70 7.17
C SER A 175 1.15 21.29 7.63
N ILE A 176 2.23 21.16 8.39
CA ILE A 176 2.59 19.90 9.07
C ILE A 176 1.42 19.41 9.94
N ALA A 177 0.70 20.34 10.59
CA ALA A 177 -0.48 20.03 11.37
C ALA A 177 -1.60 19.43 10.49
N GLY A 178 -1.85 19.99 9.31
CA GLY A 178 -2.79 19.47 8.32
C GLY A 178 -2.45 18.05 7.88
N GLY A 179 -1.18 17.79 7.55
CA GLY A 179 -0.70 16.45 7.20
C GLY A 179 -0.88 15.42 8.33
N ILE A 180 -0.56 15.80 9.57
CA ILE A 180 -0.77 14.93 10.75
C ILE A 180 -2.27 14.63 10.94
N ILE A 181 -3.13 15.64 10.85
CA ILE A 181 -4.58 15.46 11.02
C ILE A 181 -5.16 14.57 9.92
N ALA A 182 -4.79 14.80 8.66
CA ALA A 182 -5.22 14.00 7.52
C ALA A 182 -4.84 12.52 7.71
N LEU A 183 -3.61 12.27 8.16
CA LEU A 183 -3.13 10.93 8.43
C LEU A 183 -3.90 10.24 9.57
N ILE A 184 -4.13 10.94 10.68
CA ILE A 184 -4.89 10.40 11.82
C ILE A 184 -6.30 10.02 11.37
N ILE A 185 -6.98 10.91 10.64
CA ILE A 185 -8.31 10.63 10.08
C ILE A 185 -8.26 9.40 9.16
N GLY A 186 -7.25 9.31 8.29
CA GLY A 186 -7.04 8.16 7.41
C GLY A 186 -6.90 6.84 8.17
N ILE A 187 -6.08 6.79 9.23
CA ILE A 187 -5.91 5.60 10.07
C ILE A 187 -7.25 5.15 10.67
N PHE A 188 -8.01 6.07 11.25
CA PHE A 188 -9.31 5.74 11.86
C PHE A 188 -10.33 5.32 10.80
N ALA A 189 -10.38 5.99 9.65
CA ALA A 189 -11.27 5.64 8.56
C ALA A 189 -11.01 4.22 8.05
N VAL A 190 -9.75 3.87 7.81
CA VAL A 190 -9.35 2.51 7.39
C VAL A 190 -9.72 1.48 8.45
N LEU A 191 -9.46 1.77 9.73
CA LEU A 191 -9.83 0.86 10.83
C LEU A 191 -11.35 0.61 10.86
N VAL A 192 -12.17 1.66 10.71
CA VAL A 192 -13.63 1.53 10.65
C VAL A 192 -14.06 0.67 9.46
N VAL A 193 -13.51 0.91 8.27
CA VAL A 193 -13.80 0.12 7.07
C VAL A 193 -13.48 -1.35 7.29
N ILE A 194 -12.31 -1.66 7.86
CA ILE A 194 -11.90 -3.04 8.17
C ILE A 194 -12.86 -3.70 9.16
N LEU A 195 -13.26 -2.99 10.22
CA LEU A 195 -14.19 -3.54 11.22
C LEU A 195 -15.59 -3.77 10.65
N ILE A 196 -16.08 -2.88 9.78
CA ILE A 196 -17.35 -3.05 9.07
C ILE A 196 -17.27 -4.27 8.15
N ALA A 197 -16.22 -4.38 7.33
CA ALA A 197 -16.02 -5.51 6.44
C ALA A 197 -15.94 -6.83 7.22
N ALA A 198 -15.18 -6.87 8.31
CA ALA A 198 -15.08 -8.04 9.19
C ALA A 198 -16.44 -8.42 9.78
N LYS A 199 -17.24 -7.44 10.22
CA LYS A 199 -18.61 -7.67 10.74
C LYS A 199 -19.52 -8.26 9.67
N ILE A 200 -19.49 -7.73 8.45
CA ILE A 200 -20.30 -8.22 7.32
C ILE A 200 -19.93 -9.68 6.99
N VAL A 201 -18.63 -9.96 6.88
CA VAL A 201 -18.13 -11.32 6.58
C VAL A 201 -18.52 -12.30 7.68
N TYR A 202 -18.38 -11.91 8.94
CA TYR A 202 -18.74 -12.75 10.08
C TYR A 202 -20.25 -13.03 10.16
N ALA A 203 -21.09 -12.00 9.93
CA ALA A 203 -22.54 -12.18 9.90
C ALA A 203 -22.99 -13.08 8.74
N SER A 204 -22.31 -13.00 7.59
CA SER A 204 -22.60 -13.85 6.42
C SER A 204 -22.19 -15.31 6.65
N SER A 205 -21.12 -15.58 7.41
CA SER A 205 -20.68 -16.95 7.69
C SER A 205 -21.51 -17.62 8.78
N SER A 206 -22.05 -16.88 9.77
CA SER A 206 -22.90 -17.46 10.81
C SER A 206 -24.28 -17.89 10.31
N GLY A 207 -24.78 -17.27 9.23
CA GLY A 207 -26.08 -17.62 8.63
C GLY A 207 -26.07 -18.90 7.76
N LYS A 208 -24.91 -19.52 7.52
CA LYS A 208 -24.78 -20.76 6.74
C LYS A 208 -24.69 -22.03 7.60
N SER A 209 -24.87 -21.90 8.91
CA SER A 209 -24.78 -22.98 9.91
C SER A 209 -26.16 -23.46 10.41
N SER A 210 -27.24 -23.22 9.65
CA SER A 210 -28.61 -23.60 10.03
C SER A 210 -29.22 -24.55 9.01
#